data_AF-A0A956DPI5-F1
#
_entry.id   AF-A0A956DPI5-F1
#
_cell.length_a   1.000
_cell.length_b   1.000
_cell.length_c   1.000
_cell.angle_alpha   90.00
_cell.angle_beta   90.00
_cell.angle_gamma   90.00
#
_symmetry.space_group_name_H-M   'P 1'
#
loop_
_entity.id
_entity.type
_entity.pdbx_description
1 polymer ?
#
loop_
_entity_poly.entity_id
_entity_poly.type
_entity_poly.pdbx_seq_one_letter_code
_entity_poly.pdbx_strand_id
1 'polypeptide(L)'
;MLFHSFAYFTFFPCVVALYFAIPPRHRWALLLAASYYFYAAWKPEYLLLIVASTLVDYLVGLGLGRHREPRVRRWLLAASLILNLGLLGVFKYADFFGQSLAGLARALGGGWNIPALNLLLPVGISFYT
;
A
#
# COMPACT_ATOMS: atom_id res chain seq x y z
N MET A 1 -4.91 5.30 -13.32
CA MET A 1 -5.92 4.79 -14.24
C MET A 1 -7.05 4.16 -13.44
N LEU A 2 -8.31 4.30 -13.87
CA LEU A 2 -9.47 3.75 -13.16
C LEU A 2 -10.02 2.52 -13.89
N PHE A 3 -10.61 1.56 -13.15
CA PHE A 3 -11.12 0.32 -13.74
C PHE A 3 -12.21 0.52 -14.80
N HIS A 4 -13.02 1.58 -14.69
CA HIS A 4 -14.07 1.92 -15.67
C HIS A 4 -13.56 2.85 -16.79
N SER A 5 -12.27 3.18 -16.83
CA SER A 5 -11.72 4.08 -17.84
C SER A 5 -11.39 3.34 -19.14
N PHE A 6 -11.50 4.05 -20.28
CA PHE A 6 -11.09 3.51 -21.58
C PHE A 6 -9.62 3.07 -21.60
N ALA A 7 -8.75 3.80 -20.89
CA ALA A 7 -7.35 3.41 -20.74
C ALA A 7 -7.18 2.05 -20.06
N TYR A 8 -8.01 1.69 -19.07
CA TYR A 8 -7.95 0.37 -18.46
C TYR A 8 -8.47 -0.72 -19.40
N PHE A 9 -9.54 -0.40 -20.15
CA PHE A 9 -10.13 -1.30 -21.14
C PHE A 9 -9.13 -1.71 -22.23
N THR A 10 -8.20 -0.83 -22.61
CA THR A 10 -7.11 -1.18 -23.54
C THR A 10 -5.91 -1.81 -22.83
N PHE A 11 -5.51 -1.28 -21.68
CA PHE A 11 -4.37 -1.77 -20.89
C PHE A 11 -4.52 -3.25 -20.51
N PHE A 12 -5.68 -3.67 -20.00
CA PHE A 12 -5.86 -5.02 -19.48
C PHE A 12 -5.70 -6.11 -20.57
N PRO A 13 -6.39 -6.04 -21.73
CA PRO A 13 -6.16 -6.97 -22.83
C PRO A 13 -4.72 -6.97 -23.33
N CYS A 14 -4.06 -5.80 -23.39
CA CYS A 14 -2.64 -5.72 -23.77
C CYS A 14 -1.75 -6.49 -22.78
N VAL A 15 -1.93 -6.31 -21.48
CA VAL A 15 -1.16 -7.03 -20.45
C VAL A 15 -1.43 -8.54 -20.51
N VAL A 16 -2.68 -8.95 -20.72
CA VAL A 16 -3.05 -10.36 -20.87
C VAL A 16 -2.42 -10.98 -22.12
N ALA A 17 -2.49 -10.29 -23.26
CA ALA A 17 -1.85 -10.74 -24.49
C ALA A 17 -0.33 -10.89 -24.31
N LEU A 18 0.32 -9.90 -23.70
CA LEU A 18 1.75 -9.95 -23.37
C LEU A 18 2.08 -11.10 -22.41
N TYR A 19 1.24 -11.36 -21.39
CA TYR A 19 1.43 -12.45 -20.43
C TYR A 19 1.50 -13.82 -21.12
N PHE A 20 0.64 -14.05 -22.10
CA PHE A 20 0.64 -15.31 -22.87
C PHE A 20 1.74 -15.34 -23.94
N ALA A 21 2.17 -14.20 -24.47
CA ALA A 21 3.22 -14.10 -25.48
C ALA A 21 4.64 -14.34 -24.92
N ILE A 22 4.90 -14.05 -23.63
CA ILE A 22 6.24 -14.18 -23.04
C ILE A 22 6.48 -15.53 -22.33
N PRO A 23 7.74 -15.99 -22.23
CA PRO A 23 8.10 -17.20 -21.52
C PRO A 23 7.68 -17.15 -20.03
N PRO A 24 7.24 -18.28 -19.43
CA PRO A 24 6.78 -18.34 -18.05
C PRO A 24 7.73 -17.71 -17.01
N ARG A 25 9.05 -17.84 -17.23
CA ARG A 25 10.09 -17.29 -16.35
C ARG A 25 10.04 -15.77 -16.17
N HIS A 26 9.49 -15.02 -17.12
CA HIS A 26 9.44 -13.55 -17.08
C HIS A 26 8.04 -12.99 -16.75
N ARG A 27 7.03 -13.86 -16.62
CA ARG A 27 5.64 -13.43 -16.40
C ARG A 27 5.46 -12.64 -15.11
N TRP A 28 6.15 -13.04 -14.04
CA TRP A 28 6.09 -12.32 -12.77
C TRP A 28 6.60 -10.87 -12.90
N ALA A 29 7.67 -10.64 -13.67
CA ALA A 29 8.26 -9.32 -13.86
C ALA A 29 7.34 -8.44 -14.71
N LEU A 30 6.73 -8.99 -15.77
CA LEU A 30 5.70 -8.31 -16.55
C LEU A 30 4.53 -7.90 -15.66
N LEU A 31 3.99 -8.82 -14.85
CA LEU A 31 2.86 -8.54 -13.98
C LEU A 31 3.20 -7.50 -12.91
N LEU A 32 4.40 -7.55 -12.34
CA LEU A 32 4.87 -6.55 -11.38
C LEU A 32 4.98 -5.16 -12.02
N ALA A 33 5.63 -5.07 -13.19
CA ALA A 33 5.76 -3.81 -13.92
C ALA A 33 4.40 -3.26 -14.36
N ALA A 34 3.50 -4.11 -14.84
CA ALA A 34 2.14 -3.74 -15.20
C ALA A 34 1.36 -3.22 -13.98
N SER A 35 1.48 -3.89 -12.83
CA SER A 35 0.85 -3.46 -11.57
C SER A 35 1.36 -2.08 -11.14
N TYR A 36 2.68 -1.88 -11.12
CA TYR A 36 3.27 -0.58 -10.78
C TYR A 36 2.86 0.52 -11.74
N TYR A 37 2.85 0.25 -13.05
CA TYR A 37 2.36 1.20 -14.04
C TYR A 37 0.88 1.55 -13.82
N PHE A 38 0.03 0.56 -13.55
CA PHE A 38 -1.40 0.77 -13.29
C PHE A 38 -1.64 1.74 -12.12
N TYR A 39 -0.95 1.52 -10.99
CA TYR A 39 -1.05 2.38 -9.81
C TYR A 39 -0.41 3.76 -10.03
N ALA A 40 0.76 3.82 -10.68
CA ALA A 40 1.44 5.08 -11.00
C ALA A 40 0.62 5.95 -11.94
N ALA A 41 -0.09 5.36 -12.90
CA ALA A 41 -0.98 6.06 -13.81
C ALA A 41 -2.20 6.69 -13.11
N TRP A 42 -2.46 6.40 -11.83
CA TRP A 42 -3.47 7.12 -11.05
C TRP A 42 -2.83 8.31 -10.34
N LYS A 43 -1.82 8.05 -9.51
CA LYS A 43 -0.96 9.08 -8.93
C LYS A 43 0.45 8.54 -8.73
N PRO A 44 1.46 9.09 -9.45
CA PRO A 44 2.83 8.62 -9.37
C PRO A 44 3.45 8.76 -7.98
N GLU A 45 3.07 9.80 -7.23
CA GLU A 45 3.56 10.09 -5.87
C GLU A 45 3.37 8.89 -4.92
N TYR A 46 2.24 8.18 -5.05
CA TYR A 46 1.90 7.06 -4.18
C TYR A 46 2.50 5.71 -4.64
N LEU A 47 3.12 5.67 -5.82
CA LEU A 47 3.88 4.49 -6.25
C LEU A 47 5.00 4.17 -5.25
N LEU A 48 5.63 5.21 -4.68
CA LEU A 48 6.69 5.04 -3.69
C LEU A 48 6.23 4.20 -2.50
N LEU A 49 4.99 4.41 -2.04
CA LEU A 49 4.43 3.67 -0.91
C LEU A 49 4.27 2.18 -1.23
N ILE A 50 3.75 1.88 -2.42
CA ILE A 50 3.54 0.49 -2.89
C ILE A 50 4.88 -0.21 -3.11
N VAL A 51 5.85 0.47 -3.72
CA VAL A 51 7.20 -0.08 -3.92
C VAL A 51 7.88 -0.34 -2.58
N ALA A 52 7.77 0.60 -1.64
CA ALA A 52 8.32 0.45 -0.30
C ALA A 52 7.69 -0.73 0.46
N SER A 53 6.35 -0.84 0.49
CA SER A 53 5.68 -1.96 1.17
C SER A 53 6.01 -3.29 0.52
N THR A 54 5.95 -3.36 -0.82
CA THR A 54 6.31 -4.58 -1.57
C THR A 54 7.75 -5.02 -1.27
N LEU A 55 8.71 -4.08 -1.26
CA LEU A 55 10.11 -4.39 -1.00
C LEU A 55 10.33 -4.85 0.44
N VAL A 56 9.74 -4.15 1.41
CA VAL A 56 9.87 -4.53 2.83
C VAL A 56 9.26 -5.90 3.07
N ASP A 57 8.06 -6.17 2.58
CA ASP A 57 7.40 -7.47 2.77
C ASP A 57 8.12 -8.60 2.05
N TYR A 58 8.66 -8.34 0.85
CA TYR A 58 9.48 -9.32 0.13
C TYR A 58 10.76 -9.65 0.90
N LEU A 59 11.49 -8.64 1.38
CA LEU A 59 12.74 -8.83 2.14
C LEU A 59 12.49 -9.48 3.50
N VAL A 60 11.41 -9.10 4.20
CA VAL A 60 10.96 -9.72 5.44
C VAL A 60 10.60 -11.18 5.21
N GLY A 61 9.82 -11.49 4.17
CA GLY A 61 9.47 -12.86 3.79
C GLY A 61 10.70 -13.73 3.52
N LEU A 62 11.68 -13.20 2.78
CA LEU A 62 12.95 -13.88 2.54
C LEU A 62 13.76 -14.09 3.83
N GLY A 63 13.82 -13.06 4.69
CA GLY A 63 14.50 -13.14 5.99
C GLY A 63 13.86 -14.17 6.93
N LEU A 64 12.53 -14.25 6.94
CA LEU A 64 11.78 -15.23 7.74
C LEU A 64 12.00 -16.67 7.30
N GLY A 65 12.26 -16.90 6.01
CA GLY A 65 12.64 -18.21 5.48
C GLY A 65 14.09 -18.59 5.78
N ARG A 66 14.99 -17.61 5.90
CA ARG A 66 16.44 -17.83 6.14
C ARG A 66 16.77 -18.01 7.62
N HIS A 67 16.18 -17.22 8.51
CA HIS A 67 16.51 -17.23 9.93
C HIS A 67 15.59 -18.17 10.72
N ARG A 68 16.18 -19.02 11.57
CA ARG A 68 15.43 -19.89 12.50
C ARG A 68 15.29 -19.30 13.89
N GLU A 69 16.12 -18.32 14.25
CA GLU A 69 16.09 -17.71 15.58
C GLU A 69 14.77 -16.95 15.82
N PRO A 70 14.00 -17.30 16.87
CA PRO A 70 12.69 -16.68 17.12
C PRO A 70 12.74 -15.16 17.30
N ARG A 71 13.82 -14.62 17.90
CA ARG A 71 13.97 -13.19 18.15
C ARG A 71 14.10 -12.40 16.84
N VAL A 72 14.97 -12.84 15.94
CA VAL A 72 15.17 -12.21 14.63
C VAL A 72 13.87 -12.24 13.81
N ARG A 73 13.17 -13.39 13.81
CA ARG A 73 11.89 -13.53 13.09
C ARG A 73 10.82 -12.58 13.63
N ARG A 74 10.73 -12.40 14.96
CA ARG A 74 9.80 -11.45 15.58
C ARG A 74 10.09 -10.01 15.15
N TRP A 75 11.36 -9.61 15.11
CA TRP A 75 11.74 -8.27 14.65
C TRP A 75 11.42 -8.04 13.17
N LEU A 76 11.68 -9.03 12.31
CA LEU A 76 11.31 -8.97 10.89
C LEU A 76 9.79 -8.80 10.71
N LEU A 77 8.99 -9.58 11.43
CA LEU A 77 7.53 -9.44 11.41
C LEU A 77 7.08 -8.08 11.94
N ALA A 78 7.65 -7.62 13.05
CA ALA A 78 7.33 -6.32 13.63
C ALA A 78 7.63 -5.18 12.64
N ALA A 79 8.74 -5.26 11.89
CA ALA A 79 9.07 -4.25 10.89
C ALA A 79 8.03 -4.17 9.75
N SER A 80 7.62 -5.32 9.20
CA SER A 80 6.55 -5.38 8.17
C SER A 80 5.22 -4.86 8.72
N LEU A 81 4.83 -5.28 9.93
CA LEU A 81 3.59 -4.84 10.57
C LEU A 81 3.60 -3.33 10.84
N ILE A 82 4.67 -2.79 11.42
CA ILE A 82 4.78 -1.36 11.70
C ILE A 82 4.65 -0.54 10.42
N LEU A 83 5.28 -0.99 9.33
CA LEU A 83 5.21 -0.28 8.06
C LEU A 83 3.80 -0.33 7.47
N ASN A 84 3.20 -1.52 7.32
CA ASN A 84 1.89 -1.66 6.70
C ASN A 84 0.77 -1.02 7.54
N LEU A 85 0.73 -1.31 8.86
CA LEU A 85 -0.25 -0.69 9.75
C LEU A 85 0.01 0.81 9.93
N GLY A 86 1.27 1.26 9.88
CA GLY A 86 1.62 2.67 9.91
C GLY A 86 1.09 3.42 8.69
N LEU A 87 1.31 2.87 7.48
CA LEU A 87 0.75 3.41 6.25
C LEU A 87 -0.78 3.45 6.30
N LEU A 88 -1.42 2.36 6.72
CA LEU A 88 -2.86 2.30 6.86
C LEU A 88 -3.38 3.32 7.88
N GLY A 89 -2.75 3.41 9.05
CA GLY A 89 -3.11 4.35 10.11
C GLY A 89 -3.02 5.80 9.65
N VAL A 90 -1.91 6.19 9.02
CA VAL A 90 -1.67 7.57 8.55
C VAL A 90 -2.60 7.95 7.41
N PHE A 91 -2.68 7.14 6.36
CA PHE A 91 -3.43 7.52 5.15
C PHE A 91 -4.93 7.29 5.25
N LYS A 92 -5.37 6.30 6.05
CA LYS A 92 -6.79 5.95 6.13
C LYS A 92 -7.48 6.45 7.39
N TYR A 93 -6.79 6.41 8.52
CA TYR A 93 -7.45 6.60 9.82
C TYR A 93 -7.02 7.86 10.57
N ALA A 94 -5.97 8.58 10.15
CA ALA A 94 -5.46 9.72 10.91
C ALA A 94 -6.52 10.82 11.09
N ASP A 95 -7.22 11.21 10.02
CA ASP A 95 -8.27 12.22 10.10
C ASP A 95 -9.48 11.74 10.89
N PHE A 96 -9.83 10.45 10.78
CA PHE A 96 -10.88 9.84 11.59
C PHE A 96 -10.55 9.91 13.08
N PHE A 97 -9.34 9.49 13.48
CA PHE A 97 -8.89 9.55 14.87
C PHE A 97 -8.80 11.00 15.38
N GLY A 98 -8.30 11.93 14.57
CA GLY A 98 -8.24 13.35 14.90
C GLY A 98 -9.64 13.93 15.16
N GLN A 99 -10.60 13.63 14.30
CA GLN A 99 -11.99 14.08 14.47
C GLN A 99 -12.67 13.44 15.69
N SER A 100 -12.46 12.15 15.93
CA SER A 100 -12.98 11.46 17.12
C SER A 100 -12.42 12.05 18.42
N LEU A 101 -11.12 12.33 18.47
CA LEU A 101 -10.47 12.90 19.65
C LEU A 101 -10.91 14.35 19.88
N ALA A 102 -11.03 15.15 18.83
CA ALA A 102 -11.59 16.51 18.92
C ALA A 102 -13.07 16.48 19.36
N GLY A 103 -13.84 15.46 18.96
CA GLY A 103 -15.21 15.24 19.44
C GLY A 103 -15.27 14.90 20.93
N LEU A 104 -14.40 14.00 21.39
CA LEU A 104 -14.27 13.63 22.80
C LEU A 104 -13.86 14.83 23.66
N ALA A 105 -12.85 15.59 23.21
CA ALA A 105 -12.38 16.79 23.90
C ALA A 105 -13.52 17.80 24.07
N ARG A 106 -14.33 18.03 23.02
CA ARG A 106 -15.51 18.89 23.07
C ARG A 106 -16.56 18.38 24.07
N ALA A 107 -16.82 17.07 24.11
CA ALA A 107 -17.75 16.47 25.07
C ALA A 107 -17.27 16.62 26.53
N LEU A 108 -15.96 16.65 26.77
CA LEU A 108 -15.35 16.86 28.09
C LEU A 108 -15.15 18.34 28.45
N GLY A 109 -15.70 19.28 27.66
CA GLY A 109 -15.60 20.72 27.89
C GLY A 109 -14.29 21.37 27.42
N GLY A 110 -13.43 20.61 26.75
CA GLY A 110 -12.22 21.12 26.08
C GLY A 110 -12.48 21.62 24.66
N GLY A 111 -11.60 22.48 24.14
CA GLY A 111 -11.68 23.05 22.80
C GLY A 111 -10.49 22.68 21.92
N TRP A 112 -10.26 21.38 21.68
CA TRP A 112 -9.13 20.94 20.86
C TRP A 112 -9.47 21.04 19.37
N ASN A 113 -8.71 21.85 18.63
CA ASN A 113 -8.77 21.92 17.18
C ASN A 113 -7.61 21.11 16.59
N ILE A 114 -7.88 19.87 16.19
CA ILE A 114 -6.88 19.00 15.56
C ILE A 114 -6.95 19.25 14.04
N PRO A 115 -5.89 19.80 13.41
CA PRO A 115 -5.88 20.02 11.97
C PRO A 115 -5.99 18.69 11.23
N ALA A 116 -6.87 18.63 10.22
CA ALA A 116 -6.96 17.49 9.33
C ALA A 116 -5.73 17.47 8.41
N LEU A 117 -5.12 16.28 8.27
CA LEU A 117 -4.01 16.05 7.35
C LEU A 117 -4.50 16.07 5.90
N ASN A 118 -5.78 15.74 5.65
CA ASN A 118 -6.42 15.75 4.33
C ASN A 118 -5.58 15.02 3.26
N LEU A 119 -4.91 13.93 3.68
CA LEU A 119 -4.10 13.12 2.80
C LEU A 119 -5.01 12.42 1.79
N LEU A 120 -4.71 12.55 0.50
CA LEU A 120 -5.45 11.80 -0.51
C LEU A 120 -5.15 10.30 -0.33
N LEU A 121 -6.21 9.51 -0.17
CA LEU A 121 -6.11 8.06 0.00
C LEU A 121 -5.52 7.41 -1.26
N PRO A 122 -4.39 6.69 -1.16
CA PRO A 122 -3.91 5.93 -2.29
C PRO A 122 -4.88 4.80 -2.63
N VAL A 123 -5.12 4.62 -3.93
CA VAL A 123 -6.00 3.57 -4.42
C VAL A 123 -5.53 2.23 -3.91
N GLY A 124 -6.43 1.52 -3.24
CA GLY A 124 -6.22 0.15 -2.83
C GLY A 124 -5.31 -0.05 -1.61
N ILE A 125 -5.00 0.99 -0.82
CA ILE A 125 -4.16 0.85 0.39
C ILE A 125 -4.61 -0.29 1.30
N SER A 126 -5.92 -0.44 1.51
CA SER A 126 -6.48 -1.51 2.35
C SER A 126 -6.34 -2.93 1.79
N PHE A 127 -5.89 -3.10 0.55
CA PHE A 127 -5.68 -4.41 -0.06
C PHE A 127 -4.20 -4.85 -0.02
N TYR A 128 -3.27 -3.90 0.05
CA TYR A 128 -1.83 -4.20 0.04
C TYR A 128 -1.12 -3.93 1.37
N THR A 129 -1.79 -3.29 2.34
CA THR A 129 -1.33 -3.13 3.74
C THR A 129 -2.21 -3.95 4.68
#